data_AF-A0A3A5VIQ9-F1
#
_entry.id   AF-A0A3A5VIQ9-F1
#
_cell.length_a   1.000
_cell.length_b   1.000
_cell.length_c   1.000
_cell.angle_alpha   90.00
_cell.angle_beta   90.00
_cell.angle_gamma   90.00
#
_symmetry.space_group_name_H-M   'P 1'
#
loop_
_entity.id
_entity.type
_entity.pdbx_description
1 polymer ?
#
loop_
_entity_poly.entity_id
_entity_poly.type
_entity_poly.pdbx_seq_one_letter_code
_entity_poly.pdbx_strand_id
1 'polypeptide(L)'
;MTILLESDKDKAIQSHLDELSKRTILIFITIVTLTLIWSFSVDELLRDFLAMLHPCQGDCLNVYDPAQWSAIRWLSALYLAFLSSLPLLLHHVHSFAKPGLAIHEYKALKRCTMFGTVLLVLSFVLMTTTLLPMLFAAGHENHQSVGLSAQYSAVEMLAIATYLTWILGLMFISWLVMFTAGQ
;
A
#
# COMPACT_ATOMS: atom_id res chain seq x y z
N MET A 1 7.97 0.75 44.73
CA MET A 1 6.67 1.46 44.64
C MET A 1 6.33 1.55 43.17
N THR A 2 5.48 0.66 42.67
CA THR A 2 5.01 0.68 41.27
C THR A 2 3.86 1.68 41.19
N ILE A 3 4.03 2.73 40.40
CA ILE A 3 2.97 3.71 40.13
C ILE A 3 1.95 2.99 39.24
N LEU A 4 0.86 2.49 39.84
CA LEU A 4 -0.27 1.93 39.10
C LEU A 4 -1.13 3.10 38.62
N LEU A 5 -1.30 3.22 37.32
CA LEU A 5 -2.22 4.18 36.73
C LEU A 5 -3.66 3.67 36.94
N GLU A 6 -4.63 4.57 37.07
CA GLU A 6 -6.07 4.21 37.18
C GLU A 6 -6.59 3.39 35.98
N SER A 7 -5.84 3.40 34.86
CA SER A 7 -6.11 2.62 33.66
C SER A 7 -5.47 1.22 33.65
N ASP A 8 -4.58 0.90 34.58
CA ASP A 8 -3.93 -0.41 34.66
C ASP A 8 -4.94 -1.45 35.15
N LYS A 9 -5.42 -2.26 34.21
CA LYS A 9 -6.20 -3.46 34.52
C LYS A 9 -5.26 -4.65 34.46
N ASP A 10 -5.09 -5.33 35.58
CA ASP A 10 -4.42 -6.63 35.64
C ASP A 10 -5.23 -7.65 34.82
N LYS A 11 -4.90 -7.76 33.54
CA LYS A 11 -5.46 -8.73 32.61
C LYS A 11 -4.39 -9.76 32.28
N ALA A 12 -4.80 -11.02 32.19
CA ALA A 12 -3.92 -12.07 31.70
C ALA A 12 -3.44 -11.76 30.28
N ILE A 13 -2.17 -12.08 29.97
CA ILE A 13 -1.56 -11.93 28.64
C ILE A 13 -2.41 -12.62 27.56
N GLN A 14 -3.03 -13.75 27.88
CA GLN A 14 -3.95 -14.47 26.98
C GLN A 14 -5.10 -13.57 26.49
N SER A 15 -5.67 -12.74 27.36
CA SER A 15 -6.72 -11.79 26.96
C SER A 15 -6.22 -10.73 25.98
N HIS A 16 -4.95 -10.33 26.05
CA HIS A 16 -4.35 -9.37 25.11
C HIS A 16 -4.09 -10.00 23.75
N LEU A 17 -3.59 -11.25 23.73
CA LEU A 17 -3.39 -12.00 22.49
C LEU A 17 -4.71 -12.34 21.80
N ASP A 18 -5.75 -12.69 22.55
CA ASP A 18 -7.10 -12.91 22.04
C ASP A 18 -7.67 -11.65 21.38
N GLU A 19 -7.45 -10.49 21.99
CA GLU A 19 -7.88 -9.21 21.41
C GLU A 19 -7.14 -8.91 20.09
N LEU A 20 -5.83 -9.10 20.06
CA LEU A 20 -5.02 -8.92 18.85
C LEU A 20 -5.47 -9.86 17.73
N SER A 21 -5.69 -11.13 18.04
CA SER A 21 -6.15 -12.14 17.09
C SER A 21 -7.51 -11.76 16.49
N LYS A 22 -8.49 -11.39 17.33
CA LYS A 22 -9.83 -10.97 16.88
C LYS A 22 -9.77 -9.75 15.95
N ARG A 23 -8.98 -8.73 16.31
CA ARG A 23 -8.80 -7.53 15.47
C ARG A 23 -8.14 -7.88 14.14
N THR A 24 -7.14 -8.76 14.14
CA THR A 24 -6.43 -9.21 12.94
C THR A 24 -7.34 -9.99 12.00
N ILE A 25 -8.15 -10.90 12.53
CA ILE A 25 -9.16 -11.66 11.75
C ILE A 25 -10.16 -10.71 11.09
N LEU A 26 -10.66 -9.71 11.83
CA LEU A 26 -11.57 -8.71 11.29
C LEU A 26 -10.95 -7.93 10.12
N ILE A 27 -9.70 -7.50 10.25
CA ILE A 27 -8.97 -6.80 9.18
C ILE A 27 -8.81 -7.73 7.97
N PHE A 28 -8.44 -8.99 8.18
CA PHE A 28 -8.28 -9.95 7.09
C PHE A 28 -9.58 -10.19 6.32
N ILE A 29 -10.70 -10.39 7.02
CA ILE A 29 -12.03 -10.50 6.41
C ILE A 29 -12.37 -9.24 5.62
N THR A 30 -12.03 -8.07 6.14
CA THR A 30 -12.26 -6.78 5.45
C THR A 30 -11.43 -6.69 4.16
N ILE A 31 -10.16 -7.10 4.18
CA ILE A 31 -9.31 -7.10 2.99
C ILE A 31 -9.85 -8.08 1.94
N VAL A 32 -10.25 -9.29 2.34
CA VAL A 32 -10.81 -10.29 1.42
C VAL A 32 -12.10 -9.79 0.77
N THR A 33 -13.01 -9.21 1.55
CA THR A 33 -14.27 -8.66 1.03
C THR A 33 -14.03 -7.47 0.09
N LEU A 34 -13.14 -6.55 0.45
CA LEU A 34 -12.74 -5.44 -0.43
C LEU A 34 -12.04 -5.93 -1.70
N THR A 35 -11.24 -7.00 -1.63
CA THR A 35 -10.59 -7.60 -2.81
C THR A 35 -11.62 -8.11 -3.81
N LEU A 36 -12.66 -8.78 -3.33
CA LEU A 36 -13.78 -9.23 -4.18
C LEU A 36 -14.51 -8.05 -4.81
N ILE A 37 -14.74 -6.97 -4.05
CA ILE A 37 -15.38 -5.75 -4.55
C ILE A 37 -14.52 -5.12 -5.66
N TRP A 38 -13.23 -4.91 -5.40
CA TRP A 38 -12.31 -4.33 -6.38
C TRP A 38 -12.12 -5.20 -7.62
N SER A 39 -12.24 -6.52 -7.51
CA SER A 39 -12.16 -7.45 -8.63
C SER A 39 -13.18 -7.15 -9.74
N PHE A 40 -14.30 -6.48 -9.45
CA PHE A 40 -15.27 -6.10 -10.50
C PHE A 40 -14.86 -4.84 -11.29
N SER A 41 -14.04 -3.95 -10.72
CA SER A 41 -13.68 -2.65 -11.32
C SER A 41 -12.20 -2.51 -11.66
N VAL A 42 -11.37 -3.51 -11.30
CA VAL A 42 -9.91 -3.44 -11.46
C VAL A 42 -9.47 -3.33 -12.92
N ASP A 43 -10.20 -3.90 -13.87
CA ASP A 43 -9.82 -3.85 -15.30
C ASP A 43 -9.86 -2.42 -15.85
N GLU A 44 -10.87 -1.63 -15.46
CA GLU A 44 -10.99 -0.23 -15.86
C GLU A 44 -9.86 0.61 -15.27
N LEU A 45 -9.59 0.42 -13.97
CA LEU A 45 -8.48 1.09 -13.29
C LEU A 45 -7.12 0.75 -13.89
N LEU A 46 -6.87 -0.52 -14.22
CA LEU A 46 -5.63 -0.95 -14.85
C LEU A 46 -5.47 -0.34 -16.24
N ARG A 47 -6.55 -0.25 -17.02
CA ARG A 47 -6.54 0.39 -18.34
C ARG A 47 -6.20 1.88 -18.24
N ASP A 48 -6.83 2.60 -17.32
CA ASP A 48 -6.59 4.03 -17.14
C ASP A 48 -5.19 4.30 -16.57
N PHE A 49 -4.72 3.44 -15.67
CA PHE A 49 -3.35 3.52 -15.16
C PHE A 49 -2.30 3.24 -16.24
N LEU A 50 -2.52 2.24 -17.10
CA LEU A 50 -1.67 1.97 -18.26
C LEU A 50 -1.66 3.11 -19.26
N ALA A 51 -2.81 3.79 -19.46
CA ALA A 51 -2.90 4.96 -20.33
C ALA A 51 -2.05 6.14 -19.84
N MET A 52 -1.87 6.26 -18.51
CA MET A 52 -0.97 7.26 -17.94
C MET A 52 0.51 6.83 -18.03
N LEU A 53 0.77 5.53 -18.07
CA LEU A 53 2.12 4.97 -17.96
C LEU A 53 2.83 4.83 -19.30
N HIS A 54 2.11 4.51 -20.37
CA HIS A 54 2.74 4.30 -21.67
C HIS A 54 3.16 5.65 -22.31
N PRO A 55 4.38 5.74 -22.86
CA PRO A 55 4.85 6.95 -23.54
C PRO A 55 4.55 6.97 -25.05
N CYS A 56 3.97 5.90 -25.61
CA CYS A 56 3.73 5.75 -27.05
C CYS A 56 2.52 6.55 -27.54
N GLN A 57 2.54 6.96 -28.81
CA GLN A 57 1.40 7.63 -29.47
C GLN A 57 0.50 6.69 -30.33
N GLY A 58 0.71 5.37 -30.28
CA GLY A 58 -0.06 4.37 -31.03
C GLY A 58 -0.13 3.02 -30.31
N ASP A 59 -0.65 1.98 -30.98
CA ASP A 59 -0.74 0.61 -30.42
C ASP A 59 0.64 -0.02 -30.26
N CYS A 60 1.26 0.20 -29.09
CA CYS A 60 2.54 -0.38 -28.70
C CYS A 60 2.40 -1.35 -27.50
N LEU A 61 1.18 -1.53 -26.99
CA LEU A 61 0.92 -2.25 -25.76
C LEU A 61 0.33 -3.62 -26.08
N ASN A 62 1.04 -4.68 -25.67
CA ASN A 62 0.62 -6.05 -25.91
C ASN A 62 0.51 -6.83 -24.60
N VAL A 63 -0.40 -7.81 -24.60
CA VAL A 63 -0.46 -8.86 -23.58
C VAL A 63 0.09 -10.14 -24.20
N TYR A 64 1.30 -10.52 -23.80
CA TYR A 64 1.97 -11.70 -24.34
C TYR A 64 1.51 -13.00 -23.67
N ASP A 65 1.08 -12.93 -22.40
CA ASP A 65 0.62 -14.09 -21.63
C ASP A 65 -0.73 -13.78 -20.94
N PRO A 66 -1.84 -14.41 -21.38
CA PRO A 66 -3.15 -14.21 -20.77
C PRO A 66 -3.26 -14.77 -19.34
N ALA A 67 -2.46 -15.77 -18.98
CA ALA A 67 -2.47 -16.31 -17.62
C ALA A 67 -1.86 -15.30 -16.63
N GLN A 68 -0.77 -14.63 -17.03
CA GLN A 68 -0.13 -13.60 -16.22
C GLN A 68 -1.00 -12.35 -16.06
N TRP A 69 -1.79 -12.02 -17.09
CA TRP A 69 -2.77 -10.94 -16.99
C TRP A 69 -3.77 -11.17 -15.85
N SER A 70 -4.31 -12.39 -15.73
CA SER A 70 -5.20 -12.76 -14.63
C SER A 70 -4.52 -12.65 -13.25
N ALA A 71 -3.25 -13.06 -13.15
CA ALA A 71 -2.49 -12.95 -11.91
C ALA A 71 -2.33 -11.49 -11.46
N ILE A 72 -1.97 -10.59 -12.38
CA ILE A 72 -1.85 -9.16 -12.08
C ILE A 72 -3.20 -8.55 -11.71
N ARG A 73 -4.28 -8.92 -12.39
CA ARG A 73 -5.63 -8.46 -12.08
C ARG A 73 -6.00 -8.72 -10.60
N TRP A 74 -5.74 -9.94 -10.12
CA TRP A 74 -5.98 -10.31 -8.72
C TRP A 74 -5.02 -9.63 -7.75
N LEU A 75 -3.74 -9.50 -8.10
CA LEU A 75 -2.76 -8.79 -7.28
C LEU A 75 -3.10 -7.31 -7.13
N SER A 76 -3.50 -6.64 -8.21
CA SER A 76 -3.92 -5.24 -8.19
C SER A 76 -5.20 -5.06 -7.37
N ALA A 77 -6.18 -5.96 -7.49
CA ALA A 77 -7.38 -5.91 -6.65
C ALA A 77 -7.06 -6.07 -5.16
N LEU A 78 -6.17 -7.00 -4.81
CA LEU A 78 -5.69 -7.18 -3.44
C LEU A 78 -4.94 -5.94 -2.94
N TYR A 79 -4.11 -5.33 -3.79
CA TYR A 79 -3.36 -4.14 -3.46
C TYR A 79 -4.27 -2.94 -3.18
N LEU A 80 -5.29 -2.72 -4.03
CA LEU A 80 -6.30 -1.68 -3.83
C LEU A 80 -7.14 -1.93 -2.57
N ALA A 81 -7.48 -3.19 -2.28
CA ALA A 81 -8.17 -3.56 -1.05
C ALA A 81 -7.32 -3.26 0.19
N PHE A 82 -6.02 -3.56 0.15
CA PHE A 82 -5.09 -3.23 1.21
C PHE A 82 -5.04 -1.71 1.45
N LEU A 83 -4.86 -0.90 0.40
CA LEU A 83 -4.86 0.56 0.49
C LEU A 83 -6.19 1.11 1.02
N SER A 84 -7.32 0.56 0.58
CA SER A 84 -8.66 0.96 1.03
C SER A 84 -8.92 0.60 2.50
N SER A 85 -8.28 -0.47 3.00
CA SER A 85 -8.39 -0.92 4.38
C SER A 85 -7.51 -0.14 5.38
N LEU A 86 -6.61 0.73 4.90
CA LEU A 86 -5.68 1.50 5.73
C LEU A 86 -6.38 2.26 6.88
N PRO A 87 -7.48 3.01 6.67
CA PRO A 87 -8.11 3.76 7.76
C PRO A 87 -8.60 2.84 8.90
N LEU A 88 -9.13 1.67 8.55
CA LEU A 88 -9.58 0.66 9.51
C LEU A 88 -8.40 0.03 10.24
N LEU A 89 -7.32 -0.30 9.52
CA LEU A 89 -6.09 -0.82 10.10
C LEU A 89 -5.53 0.16 11.14
N LEU A 90 -5.42 1.44 10.79
CA LEU A 90 -4.96 2.49 11.69
C LEU A 90 -5.85 2.63 12.92
N HIS A 91 -7.18 2.55 12.74
CA HIS A 91 -8.12 2.59 13.85
C HIS A 91 -7.88 1.43 14.84
N HIS A 92 -7.73 0.20 14.35
CA HIS A 92 -7.48 -0.95 15.21
C HIS A 92 -6.11 -0.90 15.89
N VAL A 93 -5.07 -0.46 15.18
CA VAL A 93 -3.72 -0.26 15.75
C VAL A 93 -3.78 0.75 16.89
N HIS A 94 -4.38 1.93 16.68
CA HIS A 94 -4.50 2.93 17.72
C HIS A 94 -5.38 2.48 18.89
N SER A 95 -6.48 1.79 18.62
CA SER A 95 -7.36 1.30 19.69
C SER A 95 -6.72 0.19 20.51
N PHE A 96 -5.90 -0.67 19.90
CA PHE A 96 -5.15 -1.72 20.59
C PHE A 96 -3.98 -1.14 21.42
N ALA A 97 -3.30 -0.13 20.90
CA ALA A 97 -2.17 0.52 21.57
C ALA A 97 -2.60 1.40 22.76
N LYS A 98 -3.77 2.06 22.68
CA LYS A 98 -4.26 3.01 23.69
C LYS A 98 -4.16 2.55 25.16
N PRO A 99 -4.60 1.34 25.56
CA PRO A 99 -4.52 0.91 26.96
C PRO A 99 -3.09 0.66 27.47
N GLY A 100 -2.12 0.45 26.57
CA GLY A 100 -0.73 0.13 26.95
C GLY A 100 0.23 1.31 26.91
N LEU A 101 -0.23 2.51 26.52
CA LEU A 101 0.61 3.71 26.40
C LEU A 101 0.14 4.81 27.35
N ALA A 102 1.07 5.62 27.83
CA ALA A 102 0.72 6.83 28.55
C ALA A 102 0.01 7.83 27.61
N ILE A 103 -0.80 8.73 28.18
CA ILE A 103 -1.61 9.69 27.40
C ILE A 103 -0.74 10.56 26.47
N HIS A 104 0.47 10.91 26.91
CA HIS A 104 1.40 11.72 26.12
C HIS A 104 1.98 10.94 24.93
N GLU A 105 2.42 9.69 25.15
CA GLU A 105 2.95 8.79 24.11
C GLU A 105 1.87 8.43 23.10
N TYR A 106 0.63 8.18 23.55
CA TYR A 106 -0.49 7.91 22.65
C TYR A 106 -0.79 9.08 21.71
N LYS A 107 -0.70 10.33 22.20
CA LYS A 107 -0.86 11.52 21.35
C LYS A 107 0.28 11.65 20.34
N ALA A 108 1.52 11.32 20.73
CA ALA A 108 2.67 11.32 19.84
C ALA A 108 2.52 10.26 18.73
N LEU A 109 2.17 9.02 19.11
CA LEU A 109 1.88 7.92 18.18
C LEU A 109 0.78 8.32 17.19
N LYS A 110 -0.36 8.82 17.67
CA LYS A 110 -1.46 9.25 16.81
C LYS A 110 -1.04 10.33 15.81
N ARG A 111 -0.26 11.33 16.25
CA ARG A 111 0.23 12.41 15.38
C ARG A 111 1.20 11.87 14.33
N CYS A 112 2.15 11.04 14.75
CA CYS A 112 3.15 10.45 13.86
C CYS A 112 2.49 9.54 12.82
N THR A 113 1.60 8.65 13.24
CA THR A 113 0.90 7.75 12.31
C THR A 113 0.00 8.52 11.35
N MET A 114 -0.71 9.56 11.80
CA MET A 114 -1.53 10.41 10.93
C MET A 114 -0.67 11.15 9.89
N PHE A 115 0.40 11.82 10.32
CA PHE A 115 1.32 12.51 9.42
C PHE A 115 2.00 11.53 8.43
N GLY A 116 2.45 10.38 8.94
CA GLY A 116 3.05 9.32 8.15
C GLY A 116 2.12 8.74 7.09
N THR A 117 0.85 8.54 7.43
CA THR A 117 -0.15 8.04 6.47
C THR A 117 -0.38 9.06 5.35
N VAL A 118 -0.51 10.35 5.69
CA VAL A 118 -0.66 11.41 4.70
C VAL A 118 0.57 11.46 3.78
N LEU A 119 1.77 11.40 4.35
CA LEU A 119 3.01 11.40 3.59
C LEU A 119 3.12 10.18 2.67
N LEU A 120 2.78 8.98 3.16
CA LEU A 120 2.76 7.75 2.37
C LEU A 120 1.80 7.86 1.16
N VAL A 121 0.59 8.35 1.37
CA VAL A 121 -0.40 8.53 0.29
C VAL A 121 0.10 9.55 -0.72
N LEU A 122 0.65 10.68 -0.27
CA LEU A 122 1.25 11.69 -1.17
C LEU A 122 2.39 11.11 -1.98
N SER A 123 3.30 10.35 -1.36
CA SER A 123 4.41 9.69 -2.05
C SER A 123 3.92 8.67 -3.06
N PHE A 124 2.86 7.90 -2.75
CA PHE A 124 2.26 6.95 -3.69
C PHE A 124 1.64 7.67 -4.90
N VAL A 125 0.92 8.76 -4.69
CA VAL A 125 0.34 9.58 -5.78
C VAL A 125 1.44 10.19 -6.64
N LEU A 126 2.49 10.76 -6.03
CA LEU A 126 3.62 11.30 -6.78
C LEU A 126 4.35 10.21 -7.59
N MET A 127 4.60 9.05 -6.98
CA MET A 127 5.24 7.91 -7.63
C MET A 127 4.48 7.48 -8.89
N THR A 128 3.16 7.34 -8.78
CA THR A 128 2.29 6.81 -9.85
C THR A 128 2.01 7.82 -10.95
N THR A 129 1.84 9.10 -10.61
CA THR A 129 1.45 10.14 -11.59
C THR A 129 2.62 10.88 -12.23
N THR A 130 3.81 10.88 -11.61
CA THR A 130 4.96 11.66 -12.10
C THR A 130 6.20 10.82 -12.31
N LEU A 131 6.67 10.09 -11.29
CA LEU A 131 7.96 9.42 -11.36
C LEU A 131 7.93 8.23 -12.32
N LEU A 132 6.90 7.40 -12.24
CA LEU A 132 6.75 6.23 -13.11
C LEU A 132 6.60 6.62 -14.59
N PRO A 133 5.69 7.53 -14.99
CA PRO A 133 5.60 7.98 -16.38
C PRO A 133 6.92 8.58 -16.88
N MET A 134 7.62 9.38 -16.06
CA MET A 134 8.93 9.93 -16.41
C MET A 134 9.98 8.84 -16.64
N LEU A 135 10.00 7.80 -15.80
CA LEU A 135 10.91 6.66 -15.93
C LEU A 135 10.67 5.90 -17.24
N PHE A 136 9.41 5.62 -17.57
CA PHE A 136 9.08 4.93 -18.82
C PHE A 136 9.34 5.79 -20.06
N ALA A 137 9.09 7.10 -19.99
CA ALA A 137 9.42 8.04 -21.06
C ALA A 137 10.94 8.10 -21.33
N ALA A 138 11.76 8.22 -20.29
CA ALA A 138 13.22 8.19 -20.43
C ALA A 138 13.72 6.87 -21.03
N GLY A 139 13.14 5.74 -20.59
CA GLY A 139 13.42 4.43 -21.19
C GLY A 139 13.02 4.35 -22.66
N HIS A 140 11.92 4.99 -23.05
CA HIS A 140 11.42 5.01 -24.43
C HIS A 140 12.32 5.82 -25.38
N GLU A 141 12.76 7.02 -24.98
CA GLU A 141 13.67 7.85 -25.77
C GLU A 141 14.97 7.11 -26.10
N ASN A 142 15.51 6.37 -25.12
CA ASN A 142 16.71 5.58 -25.33
C ASN A 142 16.51 4.48 -26.38
N HIS A 143 15.37 3.78 -26.36
CA HIS A 143 15.07 2.74 -27.36
C HIS A 143 14.86 3.32 -28.77
N GLN A 144 14.22 4.48 -28.89
CA GLN A 144 14.05 5.15 -30.18
C GLN A 144 15.40 5.55 -30.79
N SER A 145 16.37 5.96 -29.97
CA SER A 145 17.72 6.34 -30.44
C SER A 145 18.49 5.21 -31.13
N VAL A 146 18.14 3.95 -30.82
CA VAL A 146 18.73 2.73 -31.38
C VAL A 146 17.97 2.25 -32.63
N GLY A 147 16.86 2.90 -33.00
CA GLY A 147 16.07 2.57 -34.19
C GLY A 147 15.19 1.32 -34.04
N LEU A 148 14.91 0.88 -32.81
CA LEU A 148 14.04 -0.27 -32.53
C LEU A 148 12.57 0.18 -32.41
N SER A 149 11.64 -0.63 -32.94
CA SER A 149 10.20 -0.43 -32.69
C SER A 149 9.88 -0.86 -31.26
N ALA A 150 9.48 0.09 -30.41
CA ALA A 150 9.13 -0.20 -29.02
C ALA A 150 7.81 -0.98 -28.93
N GLN A 151 7.85 -2.14 -28.28
CA GLN A 151 6.68 -2.98 -27.99
C GLN A 151 6.71 -3.30 -26.49
N TYR A 152 5.75 -2.80 -25.73
CA TYR A 152 5.71 -2.94 -24.29
C TYR A 152 4.73 -4.04 -23.85
N SER A 153 5.14 -4.82 -22.85
CA SER A 153 4.26 -5.76 -22.17
C SER A 153 3.46 -5.03 -21.09
N ALA A 154 2.13 -5.02 -21.20
CA ALA A 154 1.27 -4.41 -20.18
C ALA A 154 1.49 -5.04 -18.80
N VAL A 155 1.69 -6.35 -18.77
CA VAL A 155 1.91 -7.14 -17.56
C VAL A 155 3.19 -6.69 -16.86
N GLU A 156 4.30 -6.57 -17.60
CA GLU A 156 5.59 -6.20 -17.00
C GLU A 156 5.59 -4.76 -16.50
N MET A 157 4.99 -3.83 -17.23
CA MET A 157 4.88 -2.42 -16.81
C MET A 157 4.11 -2.31 -15.49
N LEU A 158 2.97 -3.00 -15.38
CA LEU A 158 2.16 -3.04 -14.15
C LEU A 158 2.90 -3.73 -13.00
N ALA A 159 3.63 -4.80 -13.27
CA ALA A 159 4.43 -5.49 -12.26
C ALA A 159 5.53 -4.58 -11.70
N ILE A 160 6.29 -3.91 -12.56
CA ILE A 160 7.34 -2.94 -12.16
C ILE A 160 6.74 -1.82 -11.32
N ALA A 161 5.63 -1.23 -11.78
CA ALA A 161 4.92 -0.18 -11.04
C ALA A 161 4.48 -0.66 -9.64
N THR A 162 3.94 -1.88 -9.56
CA THR A 162 3.51 -2.49 -8.29
C THR A 162 4.70 -2.76 -7.37
N TYR A 163 5.81 -3.29 -7.88
CA TYR A 163 7.00 -3.56 -7.06
C TYR A 163 7.64 -2.29 -6.52
N LEU A 164 7.80 -1.25 -7.35
CA LEU A 164 8.40 0.00 -6.91
C LEU A 164 7.54 0.71 -5.87
N THR A 165 6.22 0.72 -6.06
CA THR A 165 5.30 1.29 -5.07
C THR A 165 5.25 0.47 -3.77
N TRP A 166 5.35 -0.86 -3.87
CA TRP A 166 5.44 -1.74 -2.70
C TRP A 166 6.70 -1.48 -1.87
N ILE A 167 7.86 -1.42 -2.52
CA ILE A 167 9.16 -1.14 -1.86
C ILE A 167 9.11 0.23 -1.18
N LEU A 168 8.61 1.25 -1.87
CA LEU A 168 8.45 2.59 -1.30
C LEU A 168 7.56 2.55 -0.04
N GLY A 169 6.44 1.82 -0.09
CA GLY A 169 5.55 1.62 1.05
C GLY A 169 6.25 0.97 2.25
N LEU A 170 7.02 -0.10 2.03
CA LEU A 170 7.79 -0.77 3.09
C LEU A 170 8.86 0.14 3.70
N MET A 171 9.54 0.95 2.88
CA MET A 171 10.52 1.93 3.38
C MET A 171 9.86 2.98 4.28
N PHE A 172 8.71 3.53 3.87
CA PHE A 172 7.97 4.50 4.67
C PHE A 172 7.45 3.91 5.98
N ILE A 173 6.91 2.68 5.95
CA ILE A 173 6.47 1.99 7.17
C ILE A 173 7.65 1.77 8.12
N SER A 174 8.78 1.32 7.59
CA SER A 174 10.00 1.11 8.40
C SER A 174 10.49 2.41 9.04
N TRP A 175 10.50 3.50 8.27
CA TRP A 175 10.86 4.83 8.78
C TRP A 175 9.89 5.30 9.87
N LEU A 176 8.59 5.10 9.69
CA LEU A 176 7.59 5.45 10.70
C LEU A 176 7.77 4.67 11.99
N VAL A 177 8.00 3.36 11.89
CA VAL A 177 8.25 2.51 13.07
C VAL A 177 9.48 2.99 13.84
N MET A 178 10.60 3.23 13.14
CA MET A 178 11.83 3.74 13.77
C MET A 178 11.62 5.08 14.46
N PHE A 179 10.90 6.00 13.81
CA PHE A 179 10.62 7.32 14.39
C PHE A 179 9.70 7.22 15.62
N THR A 180 8.72 6.32 15.62
CA THR A 180 7.85 6.10 16.78
C THR A 180 8.52 5.35 17.93
N ALA A 181 9.48 4.47 17.65
CA ALA A 181 10.20 3.70 18.67
C ALA A 181 11.39 4.45 19.29
N GLY A 182 11.90 5.46 18.59
CA GLY A 182 13.00 6.32 19.07
C GLY A 182 12.58 7.51 19.94
N GLN A 183 11.27 7.68 20.19
CA GLN A 183 10.70 8.67 21.12
C GLN A 183 10.31 8.01 22.44
#